data_AF-A0A017HTC5-F1
#
_entry.id   AF-A0A017HTC5-F1
#
_cell.length_a   1.000
_cell.length_b   1.000
_cell.length_c   1.000
_cell.angle_alpha   90.00
_cell.angle_beta   90.00
_cell.angle_gamma   90.00
#
_symmetry.space_group_name_H-M   'P 1'
#
loop_
_entity.id
_entity.type
_entity.pdbx_description
1 polymer ?
#
loop_
_entity_poly.entity_id
_entity_poly.type
_entity_poly.pdbx_seq_one_letter_code
_entity_poly.pdbx_strand_id
1 'polypeptide(L)'
;MITSAESAAPASVSSGATILAMGADGAMQTLREGTNGWWCMPDFPETPGPDPMCGDANAMEWATAWMNHQDPPAGKVGFLYMLAGGTDASNTDPYATGPSADNNWITTGPHVMIVNSGDTMSGYSEEPMPDTAMPYVMWAGTPYAHLMIPVQ
;
A
#
# COMPACT_ATOMS: atom_id res chain seq x y z
N MET A 1 6.70 4.69 16.11
CA MET A 1 7.18 3.92 14.93
C MET A 1 6.79 2.45 15.05
N ILE A 2 7.45 1.59 15.84
CA ILE A 2 7.12 0.13 15.86
C ILE A 2 5.63 -0.15 16.12
N THR A 3 5.02 0.45 17.15
CA THR A 3 3.58 0.26 17.43
C THR A 3 2.67 0.71 16.29
N SER A 4 3.05 1.77 15.57
CA SER A 4 2.30 2.23 14.39
C SER A 4 2.41 1.22 13.26
N ALA A 5 3.64 0.75 12.95
CA ALA A 5 3.84 -0.31 11.97
C ALA A 5 3.06 -1.58 12.31
N GLU A 6 3.01 -1.95 13.60
CA GLU A 6 2.30 -3.16 14.03
C GLU A 6 0.77 -3.06 13.92
N SER A 7 0.23 -1.84 13.86
CA SER A 7 -1.21 -1.61 13.69
C SER A 7 -1.72 -1.85 12.27
N ALA A 8 -0.82 -1.92 11.30
CA ALA A 8 -1.17 -2.13 9.89
C ALA A 8 -1.79 -3.50 9.60
N ALA A 9 -1.50 -4.53 10.41
CA ALA A 9 -1.89 -5.91 10.15
C ALA A 9 -2.28 -6.65 11.45
N PRO A 10 -2.89 -7.84 11.36
CA PRO A 10 -3.17 -8.66 12.54
C PRO A 10 -1.87 -9.00 13.29
N ALA A 11 -1.93 -9.11 14.61
CA ALA A 11 -0.75 -9.35 15.44
C ALA A 11 0.05 -10.62 15.04
N SER A 12 -0.60 -11.64 14.48
CA SER A 12 0.06 -12.84 13.96
C SER A 12 0.98 -12.57 12.77
N VAL A 13 0.75 -11.48 12.04
CA VAL A 13 1.59 -11.00 10.94
C VAL A 13 2.58 -9.97 11.46
N SER A 14 2.11 -8.91 12.11
CA SER A 14 2.95 -7.76 12.40
C SER A 14 3.99 -7.97 13.50
N SER A 15 3.70 -8.80 14.52
CA SER A 15 4.63 -9.04 15.62
C SER A 15 5.92 -9.75 15.19
N GLY A 16 5.84 -10.57 14.14
CA GLY A 16 6.98 -11.30 13.56
C GLY A 16 7.60 -10.60 12.36
N ALA A 17 7.05 -9.48 11.89
CA ALA A 17 7.52 -8.80 10.70
C ALA A 17 8.81 -8.01 10.93
N THR A 18 9.60 -7.87 9.87
CA THR A 18 10.71 -6.90 9.81
C THR A 18 10.10 -5.51 9.81
N ILE A 19 10.47 -4.66 10.76
CA ILE A 19 9.98 -3.29 10.82
C ILE A 19 10.98 -2.39 10.13
N LEU A 20 10.53 -1.71 9.10
CA LEU A 20 11.30 -0.78 8.29
C LEU A 20 10.76 0.63 8.49
N ALA A 21 11.60 1.66 8.32
CA ALA A 21 11.16 3.05 8.27
C ALA A 21 12.06 3.84 7.33
N MET A 22 11.51 4.85 6.67
CA MET A 22 12.32 5.82 5.94
C MET A 22 13.03 6.74 6.93
N GLY A 23 14.35 6.83 6.81
CA GLY A 23 15.18 7.77 7.53
C GLY A 23 15.00 9.20 7.01
N ALA A 24 15.45 10.18 7.79
CA ALA A 24 15.40 11.60 7.42
C ALA A 24 16.23 11.96 6.17
N ASP A 25 17.16 11.08 5.80
CA ASP A 25 17.98 11.15 4.58
C ASP A 25 17.32 10.46 3.37
N GLY A 26 16.11 9.93 3.54
CA GLY A 26 15.40 9.15 2.53
C GLY A 26 15.89 7.71 2.39
N ALA A 27 16.82 7.25 3.24
CA ALA A 27 17.29 5.87 3.21
C ALA A 27 16.37 4.95 4.03
N MET A 28 16.12 3.74 3.53
CA MET A 28 15.40 2.73 4.29
C MET A 28 16.24 2.21 5.47
N GLN A 29 15.71 2.34 6.68
CA GLN A 29 16.31 1.85 7.92
C GLN A 29 15.52 0.65 8.46
N THR A 30 16.25 -0.38 8.90
CA THR A 30 15.65 -1.48 9.68
C THR A 30 15.56 -1.09 11.16
N LEU A 31 14.35 -1.05 11.71
CA LEU A 31 14.07 -0.79 13.13
C LEU A 31 14.04 -2.09 13.95
N ARG A 32 13.58 -3.19 13.34
CA ARG A 32 13.53 -4.52 13.95
C ARG A 32 13.65 -5.60 12.87
N GLU A 33 14.49 -6.59 13.10
CA GLU A 33 14.55 -7.80 12.26
C GLU A 33 13.33 -8.69 12.50
N GLY A 34 12.76 -9.19 11.40
CA GLY A 34 11.62 -10.10 11.42
C GLY A 34 12.02 -11.58 11.43
N THR A 35 11.02 -12.44 11.55
CA THR A 35 11.15 -13.90 11.59
C THR A 35 10.11 -14.63 10.75
N ASN A 36 9.15 -13.93 10.15
CA ASN A 36 8.02 -14.55 9.43
C ASN A 36 7.91 -14.18 7.94
N GLY A 37 8.89 -13.45 7.39
CA GLY A 37 8.93 -13.07 5.97
C GLY A 37 8.04 -11.90 5.57
N TRP A 38 7.33 -11.29 6.51
CA TRP A 38 6.59 -10.03 6.30
C TRP A 38 7.45 -8.83 6.67
N TRP A 39 7.14 -7.70 6.06
CA TRP A 39 7.66 -6.40 6.47
C TRP A 39 6.50 -5.51 6.90
N CYS A 40 6.76 -4.55 7.78
CA CYS A 40 5.83 -3.49 8.10
C CYS A 40 6.55 -2.15 8.16
N MET A 41 5.83 -1.09 7.77
CA MET A 41 6.27 0.29 7.86
C MET A 41 5.31 1.09 8.71
N PRO A 42 5.82 2.00 9.56
CA PRO A 42 4.97 2.90 10.31
C PRO A 42 4.34 3.93 9.38
N ASP A 43 3.37 4.63 9.95
CA ASP A 43 2.81 5.86 9.41
C ASP A 43 3.89 6.88 9.03
N PHE A 44 3.69 7.54 7.89
CA PHE A 44 4.55 8.60 7.39
C PHE A 44 4.04 9.97 7.86
N PRO A 45 4.80 10.72 8.68
CA PRO A 45 4.32 11.99 9.23
C PRO A 45 3.98 13.07 8.18
N GLU A 46 4.48 12.93 6.95
CA GLU A 46 4.18 13.85 5.84
C GLU A 46 2.83 13.58 5.17
N THR A 47 2.16 12.46 5.45
CA THR A 47 0.88 12.12 4.84
C THR A 47 -0.29 12.68 5.67
N PRO A 48 -1.46 12.96 5.04
CA PRO A 48 -2.58 13.62 5.72
C PRO A 48 -3.27 12.79 6.82
N GLY A 49 -2.93 11.51 6.95
CA GLY A 49 -3.59 10.57 7.84
C GLY A 49 -2.80 9.27 7.98
N PRO A 50 -3.17 8.41 8.95
CA PRO A 50 -2.41 7.22 9.28
C PRO A 50 -2.35 6.25 8.11
N ASP A 51 -1.16 5.90 7.63
CA ASP A 51 -0.95 4.96 6.52
C ASP A 51 0.05 3.81 6.80
N PRO A 52 0.09 3.23 8.02
CA PRO A 52 0.99 2.12 8.28
C PRO A 52 0.56 0.92 7.41
N MET A 53 1.55 0.20 6.88
CA MET A 53 1.33 -0.93 5.98
C MET A 53 2.20 -2.12 6.36
N CYS A 54 1.70 -3.34 6.13
CA CYS A 54 2.52 -4.55 6.15
C CYS A 54 2.36 -5.31 4.83
N GLY A 55 3.46 -5.74 4.23
CA GLY A 55 3.43 -6.50 2.98
C GLY A 55 4.25 -7.79 3.03
N ASP A 56 3.98 -8.67 2.09
CA ASP A 56 4.84 -9.82 1.81
C ASP A 56 6.07 -9.42 0.97
N ALA A 57 6.94 -10.39 0.70
CA ALA A 57 8.14 -10.16 -0.10
C ALA A 57 7.87 -9.66 -1.53
N ASN A 58 6.78 -10.10 -2.17
CA ASN A 58 6.44 -9.68 -3.53
C ASN A 58 5.89 -8.25 -3.53
N ALA A 59 5.13 -7.87 -2.51
CA ALA A 59 4.70 -6.51 -2.28
C ALA A 59 5.89 -5.55 -2.12
N MET A 60 6.97 -5.98 -1.46
CA MET A 60 8.20 -5.18 -1.36
C MET A 60 8.82 -4.95 -2.75
N GLU A 61 8.87 -5.97 -3.60
CA GLU A 61 9.41 -5.83 -4.95
C GLU A 61 8.56 -4.88 -5.82
N TRP A 62 7.22 -4.98 -5.71
CA TRP A 62 6.31 -4.04 -6.38
C TRP A 62 6.49 -2.61 -5.89
N ALA A 63 6.57 -2.39 -4.57
CA ALA A 63 6.76 -1.06 -3.98
C ALA A 63 8.10 -0.45 -4.40
N THR A 64 9.16 -1.27 -4.42
CA THR A 64 10.49 -0.85 -4.88
C THR A 64 10.47 -0.45 -6.36
N ALA A 65 9.76 -1.20 -7.21
CA ALA A 65 9.63 -0.87 -8.63
C ALA A 65 8.88 0.46 -8.82
N TRP A 66 7.77 0.64 -8.12
CA TRP A 66 7.01 1.89 -8.11
C TRP A 66 7.86 3.09 -7.67
N MET A 67 8.56 2.99 -6.54
CA MET A 67 9.44 4.06 -6.04
C MET A 67 10.58 4.43 -7.01
N ASN A 68 11.08 3.46 -7.77
CA ASN A 68 12.18 3.66 -8.73
C ASN A 68 11.70 3.93 -10.16
N HIS A 69 10.40 4.08 -10.39
CA HIS A 69 9.78 4.26 -11.71
C HIS A 69 10.15 3.12 -12.69
N GLN A 70 10.13 1.89 -12.21
CA GLN A 70 10.42 0.68 -12.97
C GLN A 70 9.19 -0.22 -13.07
N ASP A 71 9.15 -1.07 -14.08
CA ASP A 71 8.09 -2.07 -14.21
C ASP A 71 8.15 -3.07 -13.05
N PRO A 72 7.01 -3.35 -12.37
CA PRO A 72 6.96 -4.42 -11.38
C PRO A 72 7.34 -5.78 -11.97
N PRO A 73 7.94 -6.68 -11.18
CA PRO A 73 8.40 -7.97 -11.66
C PRO A 73 7.22 -8.84 -12.12
N ALA A 74 7.22 -9.31 -13.36
CA ALA A 74 6.12 -10.11 -13.89
C ALA A 74 5.86 -11.40 -13.07
N GLY A 75 4.58 -11.74 -12.88
CA GLY A 75 4.16 -13.00 -12.26
C GLY A 75 4.35 -13.10 -10.74
N LYS A 76 4.63 -11.98 -10.06
CA LYS A 76 4.81 -11.92 -8.61
C LYS A 76 3.70 -11.13 -7.93
N VAL A 77 2.56 -11.78 -7.71
CA VAL A 77 1.45 -11.19 -6.94
C VAL A 77 1.90 -10.93 -5.51
N GLY A 78 1.67 -9.72 -5.01
CA GLY A 78 1.97 -9.32 -3.64
C GLY A 78 0.70 -8.97 -2.86
N PHE A 79 0.75 -9.17 -1.54
CA PHE A 79 -0.33 -8.84 -0.62
C PHE A 79 0.13 -7.78 0.39
N LEU A 80 -0.74 -6.80 0.67
CA LEU A 80 -0.52 -5.81 1.72
C LEU A 80 -1.74 -5.66 2.64
N TYR A 81 -1.48 -5.34 3.90
CA TYR A 81 -2.45 -4.89 4.89
C TYR A 81 -2.28 -3.40 5.17
N MET A 82 -3.40 -2.67 5.25
CA MET A 82 -3.50 -1.30 5.76
C MET A 82 -4.72 -1.19 6.70
N LEU A 83 -4.67 -1.94 7.80
CA LEU A 83 -5.82 -2.10 8.71
C LEU A 83 -6.05 -0.92 9.65
N ALA A 84 -5.11 0.02 9.74
CA ALA A 84 -5.33 1.30 10.43
C ALA A 84 -6.14 2.29 9.56
N GLY A 85 -6.47 1.90 8.32
CA GLY A 85 -6.97 2.80 7.28
C GLY A 85 -5.82 3.48 6.53
N GLY A 86 -6.19 4.37 5.62
CA GLY A 86 -5.27 5.23 4.89
C GLY A 86 -5.98 6.48 4.41
N THR A 87 -5.33 7.63 4.49
CA THR A 87 -5.67 8.72 3.56
C THR A 87 -5.06 8.34 2.23
N ASP A 88 -5.84 7.70 1.38
CA ASP A 88 -5.33 7.28 0.08
C ASP A 88 -4.83 8.49 -0.71
N ALA A 89 -3.77 8.25 -1.46
CA ALA A 89 -3.30 9.16 -2.48
C ALA A 89 -4.33 9.22 -3.64
N SER A 90 -4.00 9.99 -4.67
CA SER A 90 -4.77 10.03 -5.91
C SER A 90 -5.10 8.63 -6.43
N ASN A 91 -6.38 8.33 -6.66
CA ASN A 91 -6.80 7.04 -7.21
C ASN A 91 -6.30 6.80 -8.64
N THR A 92 -5.93 7.88 -9.35
CA THR A 92 -5.59 7.84 -10.78
C THR A 92 -4.13 8.17 -11.08
N ASP A 93 -3.42 8.81 -10.14
CA ASP A 93 -2.04 9.28 -10.33
C ASP A 93 -1.11 8.71 -9.24
N PRO A 94 -0.26 7.72 -9.55
CA PRO A 94 0.63 7.08 -8.60
C PRO A 94 1.75 7.99 -8.06
N TYR A 95 1.90 9.21 -8.58
CA TYR A 95 2.95 10.15 -8.17
C TYR A 95 2.40 11.49 -7.65
N ALA A 96 1.09 11.56 -7.39
CA ALA A 96 0.48 12.74 -6.79
C ALA A 96 1.05 13.00 -5.39
N THR A 97 1.52 14.22 -5.13
CA THR A 97 2.16 14.62 -3.87
C THR A 97 1.20 15.28 -2.87
N GLY A 98 -0.07 15.45 -3.23
CA GLY A 98 -1.10 16.03 -2.38
C GLY A 98 -2.43 16.21 -3.11
N PRO A 99 -3.52 16.50 -2.40
CA PRO A 99 -4.84 16.64 -2.99
C PRO A 99 -4.91 17.84 -3.96
N SER A 100 -5.55 17.63 -5.09
CA SER A 100 -5.89 18.67 -6.06
C SER A 100 -7.35 18.48 -6.52
N ALA A 101 -7.90 19.45 -7.24
CA ALA A 101 -9.28 19.35 -7.73
C ALA A 101 -9.48 18.17 -8.71
N ASP A 102 -8.40 17.69 -9.34
CA ASP A 102 -8.46 16.82 -10.51
C ASP A 102 -7.78 15.46 -10.30
N ASN A 103 -7.23 15.19 -9.11
CA ASN A 103 -6.49 13.97 -8.82
C ASN A 103 -7.26 12.93 -8.00
N ASN A 104 -8.59 13.00 -7.97
CA ASN A 104 -9.45 11.95 -7.42
C ASN A 104 -8.94 11.43 -6.06
N TRP A 105 -8.70 12.37 -5.14
CA TRP A 105 -8.20 12.05 -3.81
C TRP A 105 -9.29 11.35 -3.02
N ILE A 106 -9.07 10.09 -2.68
CA ILE A 106 -10.06 9.25 -2.00
C ILE A 106 -9.62 8.93 -0.58
N THR A 107 -10.51 8.28 0.16
CA THR A 107 -10.19 7.75 1.47
C THR A 107 -10.86 6.40 1.60
N THR A 108 -10.06 5.40 1.92
CA THR A 108 -10.49 4.04 2.17
C THR A 108 -10.27 3.76 3.65
N GLY A 109 -11.29 3.14 4.26
CA GLY A 109 -11.15 2.62 5.61
C GLY A 109 -10.11 1.49 5.68
N PRO A 110 -10.09 0.71 6.75
CA PRO A 110 -9.26 -0.49 6.84
C PRO A 110 -9.45 -1.38 5.60
N HIS A 111 -8.35 -1.73 4.96
CA HIS A 111 -8.36 -2.49 3.72
C HIS A 111 -7.11 -3.36 3.56
N VAL A 112 -7.15 -4.22 2.56
CA VAL A 112 -5.99 -4.98 2.07
C VAL A 112 -5.78 -4.68 0.60
N MET A 113 -4.55 -4.86 0.13
CA MET A 113 -4.18 -4.66 -1.27
C MET A 113 -3.69 -5.94 -1.90
N ILE A 114 -4.02 -6.13 -3.18
CA ILE A 114 -3.38 -7.14 -4.02
C ILE A 114 -2.71 -6.42 -5.19
N VAL A 115 -1.38 -6.47 -5.22
CA VAL A 115 -0.55 -5.82 -6.23
C VAL A 115 -0.10 -6.82 -7.28
N ASN A 116 0.17 -6.32 -8.49
CA ASN A 116 0.74 -7.11 -9.59
C ASN A 116 -0.11 -8.34 -9.97
N SER A 117 -1.43 -8.16 -9.93
CA SER A 117 -2.42 -9.22 -10.15
C SER A 117 -3.03 -9.22 -11.56
N GLY A 118 -2.64 -8.26 -12.41
CA GLY A 118 -2.95 -8.22 -13.84
C GLY A 118 -4.44 -8.42 -14.15
N ASP A 119 -4.74 -9.27 -15.13
CA ASP A 119 -6.11 -9.54 -15.60
C ASP A 119 -7.06 -10.05 -14.52
N THR A 120 -6.57 -10.53 -13.37
CA THR A 120 -7.44 -10.99 -12.27
C THR A 120 -8.25 -9.84 -11.64
N MET A 121 -7.90 -8.58 -11.96
CA MET A 121 -8.60 -7.38 -11.51
C MET A 121 -9.81 -6.99 -12.35
N SER A 122 -10.06 -7.64 -13.50
CA SER A 122 -11.05 -7.18 -14.50
C SER A 122 -12.52 -7.17 -14.04
N GLY A 123 -12.82 -7.71 -12.85
CA GLY A 123 -14.16 -7.73 -12.26
C GLY A 123 -14.46 -6.54 -11.34
N TYR A 124 -13.49 -5.66 -11.11
CA TYR A 124 -13.58 -4.57 -10.14
C TYR A 124 -13.71 -3.21 -10.84
N SER A 125 -14.23 -2.21 -10.12
CA SER A 125 -14.39 -0.86 -10.66
C SER A 125 -13.03 -0.22 -10.94
N GLU A 126 -12.87 0.37 -12.12
CA GLU A 126 -11.71 1.20 -12.51
C GLU A 126 -12.07 2.69 -12.57
N GLU A 127 -13.26 3.06 -12.08
CA GLU A 127 -13.74 4.45 -12.08
C GLU A 127 -12.80 5.36 -11.28
N PRO A 128 -12.57 6.61 -11.72
CA PRO A 128 -11.72 7.55 -10.98
C PRO A 128 -12.19 7.79 -9.53
N MET A 129 -13.50 7.76 -9.29
CA MET A 129 -14.11 7.95 -7.97
C MET A 129 -15.04 6.76 -7.64
N PRO A 130 -14.47 5.61 -7.21
CA PRO A 130 -15.25 4.42 -6.90
C PRO A 130 -15.96 4.53 -5.55
N ASP A 131 -16.91 3.65 -5.27
CA ASP A 131 -17.40 3.44 -3.91
C ASP A 131 -16.31 2.73 -3.09
N THR A 132 -15.63 3.47 -2.20
CA THR A 132 -14.51 2.96 -1.40
C THR A 132 -14.93 2.02 -0.27
N ALA A 133 -16.23 1.72 -0.13
CA ALA A 133 -16.71 0.60 0.69
C ALA A 133 -16.74 -0.73 -0.09
N MET A 134 -16.55 -0.69 -1.41
CA MET A 134 -16.52 -1.87 -2.30
C MET A 134 -15.10 -2.06 -2.86
N PRO A 135 -14.71 -3.28 -3.26
CA PRO A 135 -13.42 -3.47 -3.90
C PRO A 135 -13.30 -2.76 -5.26
N TYR A 136 -12.16 -2.13 -5.51
CA TYR A 136 -11.88 -1.35 -6.73
C TYR A 136 -10.41 -1.46 -7.15
N VAL A 137 -10.10 -1.03 -8.38
CA VAL A 137 -8.74 -0.93 -8.91
C VAL A 137 -8.25 0.50 -8.75
N MET A 138 -7.16 0.66 -8.00
CA MET A 138 -6.43 1.91 -7.95
C MET A 138 -5.36 1.95 -9.03
N TRP A 139 -5.11 3.13 -9.59
CA TRP A 139 -4.15 3.40 -10.67
C TRP A 139 -4.36 2.56 -11.92
N ALA A 140 -5.63 2.32 -12.26
CA ALA A 140 -6.02 1.62 -13.47
C ALA A 140 -5.32 2.20 -14.72
N GLY A 141 -4.88 1.31 -15.62
CA GLY A 141 -4.14 1.69 -16.82
C GLY A 141 -2.64 1.96 -16.62
N THR A 142 -2.12 1.89 -15.38
CA THR A 142 -0.68 1.98 -15.10
C THR A 142 -0.07 0.60 -14.82
N PRO A 143 1.27 0.43 -14.93
CA PRO A 143 1.95 -0.79 -14.48
C PRO A 143 1.77 -1.11 -12.98
N TYR A 144 1.33 -0.13 -12.19
CA TYR A 144 1.15 -0.23 -10.74
C TYR A 144 -0.30 -0.44 -10.33
N ALA A 145 -1.20 -0.72 -11.27
CA ALA A 145 -2.59 -1.00 -10.96
C ALA A 145 -2.68 -2.11 -9.89
N HIS A 146 -3.51 -1.89 -8.87
CA HIS A 146 -3.66 -2.81 -7.76
C HIS A 146 -5.09 -2.78 -7.19
N LEU A 147 -5.49 -3.90 -6.60
CA LEU A 147 -6.79 -4.00 -5.95
C LEU A 147 -6.73 -3.38 -4.57
N MET A 148 -7.71 -2.54 -4.28
CA MET A 148 -8.06 -2.04 -2.97
C MET A 148 -9.28 -2.84 -2.49
N ILE A 149 -9.16 -3.51 -1.35
CA ILE A 149 -10.21 -4.41 -0.83
C ILE A 149 -10.56 -3.97 0.61
N PRO A 150 -11.59 -3.13 0.77
CA PRO A 150 -12.10 -2.74 2.09
C PRO A 150 -12.53 -3.94 2.93
N VAL A 151 -12.34 -3.87 4.25
CA VAL A 151 -12.69 -4.97 5.18
C VAL A 151 -13.73 -4.57 6.24
N GLN A 152 -14.39 -3.42 6.06
CA GLN A 152 -15.43 -2.88 6.95
C GLN A 152 -16.64 -2.40 6.17
#